data_AF-A0A0M3KAP6-F1
#
_entry.id   AF-A0A0M3KAP6-F1
#
_cell.length_a   1.000
_cell.length_b   1.000
_cell.length_c   1.000
_cell.angle_alpha   90.00
_cell.angle_beta   90.00
_cell.angle_gamma   90.00
#
_symmetry.space_group_name_H-M   'P 1'
#
loop_
_entity.id
_entity.type
_entity.pdbx_description
1 polymer ?
#
loop_
_entity_poly.entity_id
_entity_poly.type
_entity_poly.pdbx_seq_one_letter_code
_entity_poly.pdbx_strand_id
1 'polypeptide(L)'
;MERKLRFLEREIKKDAIPMLDTGENPDAPQPREMIDLEATFEKLENELREVNQNEEMLKKNFSELTELKHILRKTQQFFDEVSSFRLFTSIYSHQSHFSKIAKS
;
A
#
# COMPACT_ATOMS: atom_id res chain seq x y z
N MET A 1 -23.98 10.90 20.46
CA MET A 1 -24.10 9.44 20.19
C MET A 1 -24.51 9.06 18.77
N GLU A 2 -25.65 9.51 18.20
CA GLU A 2 -26.16 9.04 16.88
C GLU A 2 -25.15 9.10 15.72
N ARG A 3 -24.42 10.22 15.59
CA ARG A 3 -23.37 10.38 14.56
C ARG A 3 -22.29 9.30 14.65
N LYS A 4 -21.88 8.93 15.88
CA LYS A 4 -20.85 7.93 16.14
C LYS A 4 -21.34 6.54 15.71
N LEU A 5 -22.57 6.19 16.08
CA LEU A 5 -23.22 4.94 15.66
C LEU A 5 -23.34 4.82 14.14
N ARG A 6 -23.79 5.88 13.46
CA ARG A 6 -23.85 5.92 11.98
C ARG A 6 -22.47 5.77 11.34
N PHE A 7 -21.41 6.29 11.96
CA PHE A 7 -20.05 6.08 11.48
C PHE A 7 -19.62 4.61 11.61
N LEU A 8 -19.79 4.01 12.80
CA LEU A 8 -19.45 2.62 13.05
C LEU A 8 -20.21 1.65 12.13
N GLU A 9 -21.52 1.85 11.98
CA GLU A 9 -22.35 1.04 11.09
C GLU A 9 -21.85 1.08 9.64
N ARG A 10 -21.41 2.25 9.16
CA ARG A 10 -20.83 2.37 7.81
C ARG A 10 -19.51 1.63 7.68
N GLU A 11 -18.62 1.70 8.67
CA GLU A 11 -17.35 0.97 8.63
C GLU A 11 -17.57 -0.54 8.68
N ILE A 12 -18.48 -1.03 9.53
CA ILE A 12 -18.86 -2.45 9.62
C ILE A 12 -19.39 -2.96 8.27
N LYS A 13 -20.31 -2.20 7.64
CA LYS A 13 -20.87 -2.55 6.32
C LYS A 13 -19.82 -2.50 5.21
N LYS A 14 -18.92 -1.52 5.26
CA LYS A 14 -17.81 -1.38 4.31
C LYS A 14 -16.89 -2.60 4.33
N ASP A 15 -16.64 -3.15 5.51
CA ASP A 15 -15.82 -4.35 5.70
C ASP A 15 -16.61 -5.67 5.57
N ALA A 16 -17.88 -5.58 5.13
CA ALA A 16 -18.80 -6.71 4.96
C ALA A 16 -18.93 -7.60 6.22
N ILE A 17 -18.80 -7.00 7.40
CA ILE A 17 -18.95 -7.70 8.67
C ILE A 17 -20.45 -7.93 8.92
N PRO A 18 -20.93 -9.17 9.08
CA PRO A 18 -22.34 -9.45 9.32
C PRO A 18 -22.82 -8.82 10.62
N MET A 19 -23.87 -8.00 10.55
CA MET A 19 -24.56 -7.48 11.73
C MET A 19 -25.71 -8.42 12.09
N LEU A 20 -25.74 -8.88 13.34
CA LEU A 20 -26.87 -9.60 13.89
C LEU A 20 -28.00 -8.61 14.15
N ASP A 21 -29.11 -8.77 13.44
CA ASP A 21 -30.36 -8.11 13.79
C ASP A 21 -31.17 -9.05 14.67
N THR A 22 -31.26 -8.72 15.96
CA THR A 22 -32.00 -9.50 16.95
C THR A 22 -33.51 -9.28 16.88
N GLY A 23 -34.00 -8.31 16.10
CA GLY A 23 -35.43 -7.95 15.96
C GLY A 23 -36.07 -7.38 17.24
N GLU A 24 -35.45 -7.57 18.39
CA GLU A 24 -35.83 -6.99 19.68
C GLU A 24 -35.11 -5.66 19.90
N ASN A 25 -35.88 -4.61 20.21
CA ASN A 25 -35.32 -3.34 20.63
C ASN A 25 -35.08 -3.38 22.15
N PRO A 26 -33.83 -3.23 22.62
CA PRO A 26 -33.54 -3.30 24.05
C PRO A 26 -34.20 -2.15 24.82
N ASP A 27 -34.44 -2.39 26.10
CA ASP A 27 -34.87 -1.34 27.02
C ASP A 27 -33.82 -0.22 27.11
N ALA A 28 -34.29 1.01 27.31
CA ALA A 28 -33.41 2.17 27.38
C ALA A 28 -32.41 2.03 28.55
N PRO A 29 -31.10 2.20 28.31
CA PRO A 29 -30.09 2.10 29.36
C PRO A 29 -30.24 3.23 30.38
N GLN A 30 -29.73 3.01 31.59
CA GLN A 30 -29.76 4.06 32.61
C GLN A 30 -28.86 5.24 32.21
N PRO A 31 -29.14 6.48 32.69
CA PRO A 31 -28.35 7.65 32.32
C PRO A 31 -26.84 7.52 32.56
N ARG A 32 -26.42 6.81 33.62
CA ARG A 32 -25.01 6.55 33.91
C ARG A 32 -24.38 5.61 32.87
N GLU A 33 -25.06 4.52 32.55
CA GLU A 33 -24.62 3.55 31.54
C GLU A 33 -24.53 4.19 30.16
N MET A 34 -25.43 5.15 29.86
CA MET A 34 -25.38 5.91 28.61
C MET A 34 -24.13 6.78 28.49
N ILE A 35 -23.66 7.39 29.59
CA ILE A 35 -22.41 8.17 29.61
C ILE A 35 -21.21 7.26 29.33
N ASP A 36 -21.14 6.13 30.03
CA ASP A 36 -20.06 5.15 29.85
C ASP A 36 -20.06 4.62 28.41
N LEU A 37 -21.25 4.33 27.85
CA LEU A 37 -21.41 3.89 26.47
C LEU A 37 -20.97 4.98 25.47
N GLU A 38 -21.28 6.25 25.72
CA GLU A 38 -20.82 7.34 24.86
C GLU A 38 -19.29 7.47 24.83
N ALA A 39 -18.64 7.28 25.99
CA ALA A 39 -17.18 7.30 26.10
C ALA A 39 -16.56 6.10 25.35
N THR A 40 -17.13 4.90 25.47
CA THR A 40 -16.64 3.73 24.73
C THR A 40 -16.77 3.93 23.21
N PHE A 41 -17.89 4.47 22.72
CA PHE A 41 -18.05 4.75 21.29
C PHE A 41 -17.14 5.85 20.79
N GLU A 42 -16.81 6.85 21.61
CA GLU A 42 -15.84 7.88 21.25
C GLU A 42 -14.45 7.30 21.05
N LYS A 43 -14.02 6.49 22.01
CA LYS A 43 -12.74 5.80 21.94
C LYS A 43 -12.66 4.92 20.69
N LEU A 44 -13.70 4.13 20.44
CA LEU A 44 -13.77 3.25 19.27
C LEU A 44 -13.76 4.03 17.94
N GLU A 45 -14.47 5.15 17.85
CA GLU A 45 -14.45 6.01 16.66
C GLU A 45 -13.03 6.54 16.38
N ASN A 46 -12.34 6.99 17.43
CA ASN A 46 -10.98 7.52 17.29
C ASN A 46 -9.98 6.42 16.89
N GLU A 47 -10.04 5.25 17.52
CA GLU A 47 -9.19 4.10 17.18
C GLU A 47 -9.39 3.65 15.74
N LEU A 48 -10.65 3.54 15.28
CA LEU A 48 -10.94 3.17 13.88
C LEU A 48 -10.43 4.20 12.88
N ARG A 49 -10.57 5.50 13.19
CA ARG A 49 -10.01 6.55 12.32
C ARG A 49 -8.51 6.47 12.23
N GLU A 50 -7.83 6.28 13.35
CA GLU A 50 -6.38 6.16 13.38
C GLU A 50 -5.91 4.93 12.59
N VAL A 51 -6.54 3.77 12.80
CA VAL A 51 -6.22 2.54 12.06
C VAL A 51 -6.44 2.73 10.56
N ASN A 52 -7.57 3.32 10.15
CA ASN A 52 -7.87 3.57 8.74
C ASN A 52 -6.85 4.52 8.09
N GLN A 53 -6.48 5.60 8.78
CA GLN A 53 -5.46 6.53 8.28
C GLN A 53 -4.09 5.85 8.17
N ASN A 54 -3.72 5.05 9.16
CA ASN A 54 -2.47 4.29 9.16
C ASN A 54 -2.44 3.26 8.03
N GLU A 55 -3.57 2.58 7.77
CA GLU A 55 -3.69 1.62 6.67
C GLU A 55 -3.53 2.31 5.30
N GLU A 56 -4.17 3.46 5.10
CA GLU A 56 -4.04 4.25 3.87
C GLU A 56 -2.60 4.72 3.65
N MET A 57 -1.96 5.28 4.69
CA MET A 57 -0.56 5.70 4.63
C MET A 57 0.36 4.52 4.35
N LEU A 58 0.12 3.36 4.97
CA LEU A 58 0.92 2.16 4.75
C LEU A 58 0.81 1.65 3.31
N LYS A 59 -0.41 1.60 2.75
CA LYS A 59 -0.65 1.22 1.34
C LYS A 59 0.06 2.17 0.38
N LYS A 60 0.02 3.48 0.65
CA LYS A 60 0.71 4.50 -0.13
C LYS A 60 2.23 4.29 -0.09
N ASN A 61 2.80 4.21 1.11
CA ASN A 61 4.24 4.01 1.30
C ASN A 61 4.73 2.73 0.61
N PHE A 62 3.98 1.63 0.73
CA PHE A 62 4.30 0.38 0.08
C PHE A 62 4.31 0.50 -1.46
N SER A 63 3.34 1.21 -2.03
CA SER A 63 3.23 1.43 -3.48
C SER A 63 4.41 2.25 -3.99
N GLU A 64 4.73 3.37 -3.32
CA GLU A 64 5.86 4.24 -3.65
C GLU A 64 7.20 3.49 -3.59
N LEU A 65 7.41 2.69 -2.54
CA LEU A 65 8.61 1.86 -2.40
C LEU A 65 8.69 0.76 -3.47
N THR A 66 7.55 0.19 -3.85
CA THR A 66 7.48 -0.83 -4.91
C THR A 66 7.84 -0.23 -6.27
N GLU A 67 7.34 0.96 -6.58
CA GLU A 67 7.70 1.71 -7.79
C GLU A 67 9.18 2.05 -7.83
N LEU A 68 9.73 2.56 -6.72
CA LEU A 68 11.15 2.86 -6.62
C LEU A 68 12.01 1.60 -6.83
N LYS A 69 11.63 0.47 -6.21
CA LYS A 69 12.28 -0.82 -6.44
C LYS A 69 12.25 -1.22 -7.91
N HIS A 70 11.16 -0.98 -8.61
CA HIS A 70 11.04 -1.29 -10.04
C HIS A 70 11.94 -0.40 -10.89
N ILE A 71 12.03 0.90 -10.58
CA ILE A 71 12.94 1.83 -11.25
C ILE A 71 14.39 1.37 -11.06
N LEU A 72 14.81 1.08 -9.83
CA LEU A 72 16.16 0.60 -9.56
C LEU A 72 16.51 -0.67 -10.35
N ARG A 73 15.58 -1.63 -10.41
CA ARG A 73 15.78 -2.87 -11.18
C ARG A 73 15.94 -2.61 -12.69
N LYS A 74 15.08 -1.76 -13.26
CA LYS A 74 15.15 -1.41 -14.70
C LYS A 74 16.42 -0.62 -15.02
N THR A 75 16.82 0.30 -14.14
CA THR A 75 18.04 1.08 -14.29
C THR A 75 19.28 0.18 -14.25
N GLN A 76 19.33 -0.79 -13.34
CA GLN A 76 20.41 -1.79 -13.31
C GLN A 76 20.47 -2.59 -14.62
N GLN A 77 19.32 -3.13 -15.07
CA GLN A 77 19.25 -3.87 -16.32
C GLN A 77 19.74 -3.02 -17.52
N PHE A 78 19.34 -1.75 -17.58
CA PHE A 78 19.79 -0.82 -18.61
C PHE A 78 21.32 -0.67 -18.61
N PHE A 79 21.94 -0.51 -17.44
CA PHE A 79 23.40 -0.41 -17.32
C PHE A 79 24.11 -1.71 -17.72
N ASP A 80 23.54 -2.86 -17.38
CA ASP A 80 24.09 -4.17 -17.77
C ASP A 80 24.05 -4.36 -19.29
N GLU A 81 22.95 -3.99 -19.95
CA GLU A 81 22.79 -4.04 -21.41
C GLU A 81 23.77 -3.10 -22.13
N VAL A 82 23.93 -1.86 -21.65
CA VAL A 82 24.91 -0.90 -22.21
C VAL A 82 26.34 -1.42 -22.06
N SER A 83 26.66 -2.02 -20.93
CA SER A 83 27.99 -2.58 -20.67
C SER A 83 28.31 -3.74 -21.60
N SER A 84 27.34 -4.65 -21.79
CA SER A 84 27.43 -5.74 -22.76
C SER A 84 27.62 -5.24 -24.19
N PHE A 85 26.83 -4.23 -24.61
CA PHE A 85 26.94 -3.63 -25.94
C PHE A 85 28.30 -2.95 -26.17
N ARG A 86 28.83 -2.24 -25.17
CA ARG A 86 30.18 -1.65 -25.25
C ARG A 86 31.28 -2.69 -25.39
N LEU A 87 31.17 -3.81 -24.67
CA LEU A 87 32.14 -4.90 -24.80
C LEU A 87 32.09 -5.52 -26.20
N PHE A 88 30.89 -5.77 -26.74
CA PHE A 88 30.69 -6.25 -28.10
C PHE A 88 31.35 -5.31 -29.12
N THR A 89 31.01 -4.02 -29.10
CA THR A 89 31.58 -3.05 -30.05
C THR A 89 33.11 -2.96 -29.96
N SER A 90 33.68 -3.05 -28.75
CA SER A 90 35.13 -3.09 -28.55
C SER A 90 35.77 -4.34 -29.17
N ILE A 91 35.22 -5.53 -28.94
CA ILE A 91 35.74 -6.80 -29.51
C ILE A 91 35.68 -6.78 -31.04
N TYR A 92 34.55 -6.35 -31.61
CA TYR A 92 34.35 -6.34 -33.06
C TYR A 92 35.27 -5.32 -33.76
N SER A 93 35.50 -4.15 -33.16
CA SER A 93 36.46 -3.17 -33.69
C SER A 93 37.89 -3.73 -33.68
N HIS A 94 38.28 -4.44 -32.62
CA HIS A 94 39.60 -5.06 -32.51
C HIS A 94 39.81 -6.18 -33.54
N GLN A 95 38.80 -7.03 -33.76
CA GLN A 95 38.85 -8.13 -34.72
C GLN A 95 38.90 -7.64 -36.18
N SER A 96 38.18 -6.56 -36.49
CA SER A 96 38.21 -5.89 -37.80
C SER A 96 39.59 -5.29 -38.10
N HIS A 97 40.24 -4.70 -37.10
CA HIS A 97 41.61 -4.17 -37.24
C HIS A 97 42.63 -5.28 -37.56
N PHE A 98 42.60 -6.38 -36.82
CA PHE A 98 43.48 -7.54 -37.10
C PHE A 98 43.26 -8.15 -38.49
N SER A 99 42.01 -8.23 -38.94
CA SER A 99 41.66 -8.78 -40.27
C SER A 99 42.18 -7.91 -41.42
N LYS A 100 42.35 -6.60 -41.21
CA LYS A 100 42.95 -5.68 -42.19
C LYS A 100 44.48 -5.81 -42.26
N ILE A 101 45.14 -6.05 -41.12
CA ILE A 101 46.59 -6.27 -41.07
C ILE A 101 46.97 -7.59 -41.73
N ALA A 102 46.21 -8.67 -41.50
CA ALA A 102 46.51 -9.99 -42.05
C ALA A 102 46.30 -10.13 -43.57
N LYS A 103 45.73 -9.11 -44.24
CA LYS A 103 45.49 -9.08 -45.69
C LYS A 103 46.44 -8.15 -46.46
N SER A 104 47.33 -7.44 -45.76
CA SER A 104 48.42 -6.66 -46.35
C SER A 104 49.73 -7.45 -46.34
#